data_AF-A0AAV5TAA4-F1
#
_entry.id   AF-A0AAV5TAA4-F1
#
_cell.length_a   1.000
_cell.length_b   1.000
_cell.length_c   1.000
_cell.angle_alpha   90.00
_cell.angle_beta   90.00
_cell.angle_gamma   90.00
#
_symmetry.space_group_name_H-M   'P 1'
#
loop_
_entity.id
_entity.type
_entity.pdbx_description
1 polymer ?
#
loop_
_entity_poly.entity_id
_entity_poly.type
_entity_poly.pdbx_seq_one_letter_code
_entity_poly.pdbx_strand_id
1 'polypeptide(L)'
;IIYRYERQTPDRMAALFVIELTNLLPAVTNSTGWLLGTFNSIWLNLPISRRLLGIHLYISIYAYNIYLLRRLSGSFNDYSLAKKFQIRENCTIMKCLLYAGARECAITSVGFSFFCYYEWGPTEWELSRYISFALFNLFTAIFCLFFYRAYNQNGFRV
;
A
#
# COMPACT_ATOMS: atom_id res chain seq x y z
N ILE A 1 -5.87 -8.93 39.85
CA ILE A 1 -6.00 -9.85 38.69
C ILE A 1 -4.79 -9.62 37.80
N ILE A 2 -3.85 -10.58 37.75
CA ILE A 2 -2.65 -10.49 36.92
C ILE A 2 -3.08 -10.86 35.50
N TYR A 3 -3.09 -9.87 34.60
CA TYR A 3 -3.35 -10.11 33.18
C TYR A 3 -2.15 -10.87 32.59
N ARG A 4 -2.24 -12.20 32.48
CA ARG A 4 -1.31 -12.98 31.67
C ARG A 4 -1.51 -12.57 30.22
N TYR A 5 -0.58 -11.79 29.70
CA TYR A 5 -0.46 -11.53 28.27
C TYR A 5 -0.19 -12.87 27.60
N GLU A 6 -1.18 -13.40 26.90
CA GLU A 6 -1.04 -14.62 26.13
C GLU A 6 0.01 -14.34 25.06
N ARG A 7 1.20 -14.93 25.24
CA ARG A 7 2.42 -14.69 24.45
C ARG A 7 2.04 -14.72 22.97
N GLN A 8 2.42 -13.66 22.23
CA GLN A 8 2.18 -13.52 20.81
C GLN A 8 2.40 -14.87 20.11
N THR A 9 1.35 -15.45 19.53
CA THR A 9 1.54 -16.52 18.56
C THR A 9 2.23 -15.86 17.36
N PRO A 10 3.46 -16.29 17.01
CA PRO A 10 4.27 -15.65 15.96
C PRO A 10 3.55 -15.55 14.62
N ASP A 11 2.54 -16.40 14.40
CA ASP A 11 1.76 -16.54 13.17
C ASP A 11 1.08 -15.25 12.68
N ARG A 12 0.62 -14.37 13.57
CA ARG A 12 -0.17 -13.20 13.15
C ARG A 12 0.67 -12.02 12.69
N MET A 13 1.79 -11.75 13.38
CA MET A 13 2.79 -10.76 12.94
C MET A 13 3.53 -11.27 11.71
N ALA A 14 3.80 -12.59 11.63
CA ALA A 14 4.35 -13.21 10.43
C ALA A 14 3.43 -13.05 9.23
N ALA A 15 2.11 -13.22 9.38
CA ALA A 15 1.15 -13.01 8.29
C ALA A 15 1.16 -11.55 7.79
N LEU A 16 1.16 -10.57 8.69
CA LEU A 16 1.26 -9.15 8.35
C LEU A 16 2.59 -8.83 7.64
N PHE A 17 3.70 -9.35 8.17
CA PHE A 17 5.01 -9.21 7.56
C PHE A 17 5.10 -9.84 6.18
N VAL A 18 4.52 -11.04 5.99
CA VAL A 18 4.48 -11.73 4.70
C VAL A 18 3.66 -10.94 3.69
N ILE A 19 2.55 -10.34 4.10
CA ILE A 19 1.73 -9.49 3.21
C ILE A 19 2.48 -8.23 2.81
N GLU A 20 3.11 -7.54 3.77
CA GLU A 20 3.92 -6.36 3.49
C GLU A 20 5.12 -6.69 2.60
N LEU A 21 5.80 -7.81 2.86
CA LEU A 21 6.91 -8.29 2.04
C LEU A 21 6.45 -8.64 0.61
N THR A 22 5.27 -9.24 0.48
CA THR A 22 4.66 -9.59 -0.81
C THR A 22 4.19 -8.36 -1.57
N ASN A 23 3.92 -7.23 -0.91
CA ASN A 23 3.62 -5.94 -1.55
C ASN A 23 4.90 -5.15 -1.90
N LEU A 24 5.89 -5.16 -1.00
CA LEU A 24 7.13 -4.41 -1.11
C LEU A 24 8.04 -4.99 -2.21
N LEU A 25 8.24 -6.30 -2.25
CA LEU A 25 9.15 -6.93 -3.21
C LEU A 25 8.73 -6.64 -4.67
N PRO A 26 7.47 -6.84 -5.09
CA PRO A 26 7.03 -6.46 -6.43
C PRO A 26 7.11 -4.96 -6.69
N ALA A 27 6.90 -4.11 -5.67
CA ALA A 27 7.04 -2.67 -5.83
C ALA A 27 8.48 -2.26 -6.14
N VAL A 28 9.45 -2.80 -5.39
CA VAL A 28 10.90 -2.59 -5.62
C VAL A 28 11.32 -3.17 -6.96
N THR A 29 10.92 -4.40 -7.28
CA THR A 29 11.28 -5.01 -8.57
C THR A 29 10.72 -4.20 -9.74
N ASN A 30 9.51 -3.63 -9.58
CA ASN A 30 8.90 -2.78 -10.59
C ASN A 30 9.57 -1.41 -10.72
N SER A 31 10.00 -0.77 -9.63
CA SER A 31 10.74 0.49 -9.73
C SER A 31 12.14 0.27 -10.33
N THR A 32 12.84 -0.79 -9.92
CA THR A 32 14.17 -1.14 -10.43
C THR A 32 14.13 -1.51 -11.91
N GLY A 33 13.16 -2.31 -12.36
CA GLY A 33 13.07 -2.64 -13.80
C GLY A 33 12.73 -1.44 -14.67
N TRP A 34 11.99 -0.45 -14.14
CA TRP A 34 11.66 0.78 -14.86
C TRP A 34 12.91 1.66 -14.97
N LEU A 35 13.68 1.75 -13.89
CA LEU A 35 14.96 2.45 -13.86
C LEU A 35 16.00 1.85 -14.83
N LEU A 36 15.99 0.53 -15.01
CA LEU A 36 16.92 -0.20 -15.87
C LEU A 36 16.43 -0.32 -17.33
N GLY A 37 15.25 0.21 -17.66
CA GLY A 37 14.70 0.18 -19.02
C GLY A 37 14.34 -1.21 -19.53
N THR A 38 14.15 -2.20 -18.65
CA THR A 38 13.96 -3.61 -19.02
C THR A 38 12.51 -4.03 -19.24
N PHE A 39 11.54 -3.12 -19.10
CA PHE A 39 10.11 -3.46 -19.19
C PHE A 39 9.58 -3.53 -20.64
N ASN A 40 9.42 -4.76 -21.15
CA ASN A 40 8.51 -5.09 -22.25
C ASN A 40 7.06 -5.31 -21.74
N SER A 41 6.06 -5.17 -22.62
CA SER A 41 4.61 -5.20 -22.28
C SER A 41 4.13 -6.42 -21.48
N ILE A 42 4.75 -7.59 -21.64
CA ILE A 42 4.43 -8.82 -20.89
C ILE A 42 4.86 -8.72 -19.41
N TRP A 43 5.96 -8.00 -19.14
CA TRP A 43 6.49 -7.82 -17.78
C TRP A 43 5.73 -6.77 -16.97
N LEU A 44 4.89 -5.95 -17.61
CA LEU A 44 4.00 -4.98 -16.95
C LEU A 44 2.77 -5.64 -16.28
N ASN A 45 2.28 -6.76 -16.81
CA ASN A 45 1.05 -7.42 -16.30
C ASN A 45 1.27 -8.23 -15.00
N LEU A 46 2.44 -8.87 -14.86
CA LEU A 46 2.81 -9.65 -13.68
C LEU A 46 2.89 -8.84 -12.36
N PRO A 47 3.43 -7.61 -12.33
CA PRO A 47 3.45 -6.80 -11.11
C PRO A 47 2.08 -6.23 -10.76
N ILE A 48 1.22 -5.92 -11.75
CA ILE A 48 -0.14 -5.41 -11.50
C ILE A 48 -1.02 -6.48 -10.84
N SER A 49 -1.02 -7.71 -11.37
CA SER A 49 -1.83 -8.81 -10.81
C SER A 49 -1.39 -9.18 -9.38
N ARG A 50 -0.09 -9.15 -9.09
CA ARG A 50 0.46 -9.38 -7.74
C ARG A 50 0.04 -8.29 -6.75
N ARG A 51 0.02 -7.02 -7.16
CA ARG A 51 -0.45 -5.90 -6.32
C ARG A 51 -1.93 -6.02 -5.98
N LEU A 52 -2.76 -6.38 -6.96
CA LEU A 52 -4.19 -6.59 -6.75
C LEU A 52 -4.44 -7.75 -5.77
N LEU A 53 -3.67 -8.84 -5.89
CA LEU A 53 -3.75 -9.96 -4.95
C LEU A 53 -3.36 -9.55 -3.53
N GLY A 54 -2.28 -8.79 -3.36
CA GLY A 54 -1.83 -8.29 -2.06
C GLY A 54 -2.85 -7.38 -1.38
N ILE A 55 -3.44 -6.44 -2.13
CA ILE A 55 -4.53 -5.58 -1.65
C ILE A 55 -5.75 -6.43 -1.25
N HIS A 56 -6.10 -7.42 -2.07
CA HIS A 56 -7.25 -8.29 -1.80
C HIS A 56 -7.07 -9.14 -0.54
N LEU A 57 -5.90 -9.73 -0.33
CA LEU A 57 -5.55 -10.49 0.87
C LEU A 57 -5.58 -9.59 2.12
N TYR A 58 -5.03 -8.38 2.01
CA TYR A 58 -5.04 -7.39 3.08
C TYR A 58 -6.46 -7.03 3.52
N ILE A 59 -7.33 -6.71 2.55
CA ILE A 59 -8.75 -6.39 2.81
C ILE A 59 -9.47 -7.59 3.42
N SER A 60 -9.22 -8.80 2.91
CA SER A 60 -9.83 -10.04 3.41
C SER A 60 -9.49 -10.30 4.87
N ILE A 61 -8.22 -10.12 5.26
CA ILE A 61 -7.77 -10.29 6.65
C ILE A 61 -8.35 -9.19 7.55
N TYR A 62 -8.43 -7.96 7.04
CA TYR A 62 -9.07 -6.87 7.77
C TYR A 62 -10.55 -7.14 8.04
N ALA A 63 -11.29 -7.58 7.01
CA ALA A 63 -12.70 -7.96 7.11
C ALA A 63 -12.89 -9.12 8.10
N TYR A 64 -12.01 -10.13 8.05
CA TYR A 64 -12.02 -11.24 9.00
C TYR A 64 -11.77 -10.77 10.45
N ASN A 65 -10.81 -9.87 10.68
CA ASN A 65 -10.52 -9.32 12.00
C ASN A 65 -11.70 -8.51 12.57
N ILE A 66 -12.40 -7.74 11.72
CA ILE A 66 -13.65 -7.05 12.10
C ILE A 66 -14.74 -8.06 12.46
N TYR A 67 -14.94 -9.08 11.63
CA TYR A 67 -15.93 -10.12 11.88
C TYR A 67 -15.69 -10.81 13.22
N LEU A 68 -14.43 -11.19 13.49
CA LEU A 68 -14.03 -11.82 14.74
C LEU A 68 -14.26 -10.89 15.93
N LEU A 69 -13.91 -9.60 15.82
CA LEU A 69 -14.15 -8.61 16.88
C LEU A 69 -15.63 -8.43 17.20
N ARG A 70 -16.51 -8.45 16.18
CA ARG A 70 -17.97 -8.38 16.36
C ARG A 70 -18.51 -9.62 17.08
N ARG A 71 -18.08 -10.81 16.67
CA ARG A 71 -18.47 -12.08 17.30
C ARG A 71 -18.03 -12.15 18.77
N LEU A 72 -16.84 -11.64 19.09
CA LEU A 72 -16.30 -11.57 20.45
C LEU A 72 -16.93 -10.49 21.33
N SER A 73 -17.68 -9.57 20.75
CA SER A 73 -18.41 -8.56 21.52
C SER A 73 -19.77 -9.07 22.01
N GLY A 74 -20.31 -10.12 21.39
CA GLY A 74 -21.59 -10.74 21.76
C GLY A 74 -21.50 -12.03 22.57
N SER A 75 -20.34 -12.71 22.61
CA SER A 75 -20.14 -13.94 23.39
C SER A 75 -19.30 -13.65 24.63
N PHE A 76 -19.87 -13.84 25.82
CA PHE A 76 -19.22 -13.58 27.10
C PHE A 76 -18.38 -14.76 27.64
N ASN A 77 -18.46 -15.95 27.04
CA ASN A 77 -18.13 -17.17 27.78
C ASN A 77 -16.76 -17.82 27.53
N ASP A 78 -16.05 -17.59 26.42
CA ASP A 78 -14.86 -18.42 26.11
C ASP A 78 -13.59 -17.69 25.66
N TYR A 79 -13.55 -16.35 25.71
CA TYR A 79 -12.40 -15.60 25.19
C TYR A 79 -11.67 -14.78 26.25
N SER A 80 -10.35 -15.00 26.35
CA SER A 80 -9.47 -14.21 27.21
C SER A 80 -9.52 -12.73 26.79
N LEU A 81 -9.65 -11.83 27.78
CA LEU A 81 -9.59 -10.37 27.58
C LEU A 81 -8.39 -9.97 26.70
N ALA A 82 -7.25 -10.66 26.88
CA ALA A 82 -6.03 -10.48 26.11
C ALA A 82 -6.24 -10.63 24.59
N LYS A 83 -6.98 -11.67 24.16
CA LYS A 83 -7.20 -11.94 22.73
C LYS A 83 -8.09 -10.89 22.07
N LYS A 84 -9.04 -10.31 22.81
CA LYS A 84 -9.87 -9.17 22.34
C LYS A 84 -9.02 -7.91 22.14
N PHE A 85 -8.09 -7.63 23.06
CA PHE A 85 -7.16 -6.51 22.92
C PHE A 85 -6.24 -6.67 21.69
N GLN A 86 -5.68 -7.86 21.48
CA GLN A 86 -4.81 -8.13 20.33
C GLN A 86 -5.52 -7.93 18.98
N ILE A 87 -6.78 -8.40 18.84
CA ILE A 87 -7.54 -8.22 17.59
C ILE A 87 -7.86 -6.72 17.37
N ARG A 88 -8.16 -5.99 18.44
CA ARG A 88 -8.42 -4.54 18.37
C ARG A 88 -7.17 -3.76 17.95
N GLU A 89 -6.01 -4.13 18.47
CA GLU A 89 -4.72 -3.55 18.09
C GLU A 89 -4.42 -3.80 16.61
N ASN A 90 -4.54 -5.05 16.14
CA ASN A 90 -4.37 -5.40 14.73
C ASN A 90 -5.31 -4.61 13.82
N CYS A 91 -6.60 -4.50 14.16
CA CYS A 91 -7.55 -3.68 13.41
C CYS A 91 -7.15 -2.19 13.36
N THR A 92 -6.54 -1.67 14.43
CA THR A 92 -6.11 -0.28 14.51
C THR A 92 -4.88 -0.03 13.64
N ILE A 93 -3.89 -0.93 13.71
CA ILE A 93 -2.70 -0.89 12.85
C ILE A 93 -3.13 -0.99 11.38
N MET A 94 -3.99 -1.96 11.04
CA MET A 94 -4.43 -2.15 9.67
C MET A 94 -5.24 -0.96 9.14
N LYS A 95 -6.05 -0.32 9.99
CA LYS A 95 -6.77 0.91 9.62
C LYS A 95 -5.79 2.06 9.36
N CYS A 96 -4.75 2.20 10.18
CA CYS A 96 -3.70 3.20 9.99
C CYS A 96 -2.97 3.03 8.66
N LEU A 97 -2.52 1.80 8.36
CA LEU A 97 -1.85 1.46 7.10
C LEU A 97 -2.75 1.69 5.89
N LEU A 98 -4.05 1.39 6.00
CA LEU A 98 -5.02 1.66 4.93
C LEU A 98 -5.14 3.16 4.64
N TYR A 99 -5.23 4.01 5.67
CA TYR A 99 -5.29 5.47 5.47
C TYR A 99 -4.00 6.04 4.91
N ALA A 100 -2.84 5.55 5.35
CA ALA A 100 -1.55 5.95 4.81
C ALA A 100 -1.45 5.58 3.32
N GLY A 101 -1.71 4.31 2.98
CA GLY A 101 -1.65 3.83 1.60
C GLY A 101 -2.68 4.48 0.68
N ALA A 102 -3.90 4.75 1.16
CA ALA A 102 -4.93 5.39 0.36
C ALA A 102 -4.57 6.84 -0.03
N ARG A 103 -3.90 7.59 0.86
CA ARG A 103 -3.42 8.94 0.56
C ARG A 103 -2.35 8.94 -0.51
N GLU A 104 -1.37 8.04 -0.40
CA GLU A 104 -0.31 7.88 -1.41
C GLU A 104 -0.89 7.47 -2.77
N CYS A 105 -1.81 6.51 -2.79
CA CYS A 105 -2.52 6.10 -4.02
C CYS A 105 -3.31 7.25 -4.64
N ALA A 106 -4.01 8.05 -3.84
CA ALA A 106 -4.80 9.18 -4.35
C ALA A 106 -3.90 10.23 -5.03
N ILE A 107 -2.79 10.60 -4.41
CA ILE A 107 -1.85 11.59 -4.97
C ILE A 107 -1.21 11.06 -6.25
N THR A 108 -0.70 9.83 -6.22
CA THR A 108 -0.03 9.22 -7.38
C THR A 108 -0.98 8.95 -8.56
N SER A 109 -2.27 8.69 -8.29
CA SER A 109 -3.27 8.49 -9.33
C SER A 109 -3.46 9.71 -10.25
N VAL A 110 -3.30 10.93 -9.72
CA VAL A 110 -3.40 12.17 -10.51
C VAL A 110 -2.27 12.24 -11.53
N GLY A 111 -1.03 12.01 -11.10
CA GLY A 111 0.12 11.93 -12.00
C GLY A 111 -0.06 10.83 -13.05
N PHE A 112 -0.45 9.63 -12.61
CA PHE A 112 -0.64 8.50 -13.51
C PHE A 112 -1.73 8.76 -14.55
N SER A 113 -2.79 9.51 -14.22
CA SER A 113 -3.85 9.88 -15.16
C SER A 113 -3.32 10.70 -16.35
N PHE A 114 -2.36 11.60 -16.12
CA PHE A 114 -1.71 12.35 -17.19
C PHE A 114 -0.89 11.45 -18.11
N PHE A 115 -0.18 10.47 -17.55
CA PHE A 115 0.55 9.47 -18.32
C PHE A 115 -0.40 8.60 -19.16
N CYS A 116 -1.48 8.11 -18.56
CA CYS A 116 -2.52 7.34 -19.26
C CYS A 116 -3.13 8.12 -20.43
N TYR A 117 -3.41 9.41 -20.24
CA TYR A 117 -3.95 10.27 -21.28
C TYR A 117 -2.95 10.51 -22.42
N TYR A 118 -1.66 10.63 -22.12
CA TYR A 118 -0.63 10.68 -23.16
C TYR A 118 -0.57 9.37 -23.95
N GLU A 119 -0.62 8.21 -23.29
CA GLU A 119 -0.47 6.92 -23.96
C GLU A 119 -1.71 6.51 -24.76
N TRP A 120 -2.90 6.65 -24.18
CA TRP A 120 -4.16 6.15 -24.73
C TRP A 120 -5.09 7.22 -25.29
N GLY A 121 -4.67 8.49 -25.28
CA GLY A 121 -5.43 9.60 -25.89
C GLY A 121 -5.53 9.48 -27.42
N PRO A 122 -6.60 10.01 -28.04
CA PRO A 122 -6.76 10.04 -29.50
C PRO A 122 -5.56 10.66 -30.20
N THR A 123 -5.13 10.06 -31.31
CA THR A 123 -3.96 10.51 -32.05
C THR A 123 -4.14 11.89 -32.68
N GLU A 124 -5.38 12.32 -32.96
CA GLU A 124 -5.64 13.65 -33.51
C GLU A 124 -5.39 14.78 -32.49
N TRP A 125 -5.27 14.45 -31.20
CA TRP A 125 -5.12 15.42 -30.11
C TRP A 125 -3.67 15.55 -29.65
N GLU A 126 -2.73 15.63 -30.60
CA GLU A 126 -1.29 15.64 -30.31
C GLU A 126 -0.88 16.71 -29.29
N LEU A 127 -1.35 17.95 -29.46
CA LEU A 127 -1.06 19.05 -28.54
C LEU A 127 -1.49 18.72 -27.11
N SER A 128 -2.70 18.18 -26.94
CA SER A 128 -3.24 17.81 -25.62
C SER A 128 -2.45 16.68 -24.99
N ARG A 129 -2.03 15.69 -25.79
CA ARG A 129 -1.18 14.58 -25.33
C ARG A 129 0.18 15.10 -24.84
N TYR A 130 0.84 15.97 -25.61
CA TYR A 130 2.12 16.55 -25.18
C TYR A 130 1.99 17.44 -23.93
N ILE A 131 0.91 18.22 -23.81
CA ILE A 131 0.61 18.98 -22.60
C ILE A 131 0.45 18.04 -21.40
N SER A 132 -0.28 16.93 -21.57
CA SER A 132 -0.45 15.93 -20.51
C SER A 132 0.88 15.31 -20.09
N PHE A 133 1.76 14.98 -21.04
CA PHE A 133 3.10 14.48 -20.73
C PHE A 133 3.96 15.52 -20.00
N ALA A 134 3.88 16.80 -20.40
CA ALA A 134 4.54 17.89 -19.69
C ALA A 134 4.02 18.04 -18.24
N LEU A 135 2.71 17.92 -18.03
CA LEU A 135 2.09 17.92 -16.70
C LEU A 135 2.52 16.73 -15.85
N PHE A 136 2.66 15.54 -16.44
CA PHE A 136 3.21 14.37 -15.76
C PHE A 136 4.66 14.59 -15.30
N ASN A 137 5.50 15.16 -16.15
CA ASN A 137 6.88 15.50 -15.80
C ASN A 137 6.94 16.57 -14.69
N LEU A 138 6.09 17.60 -14.78
CA LEU A 138 5.98 18.63 -13.74
C LEU A 138 5.53 18.02 -12.39
N PHE A 139 4.52 17.16 -12.41
CA PHE A 139 4.05 16.44 -11.23
C PHE A 139 5.17 15.62 -10.60
N THR A 140 5.91 14.87 -11.41
CA THR A 140 7.05 14.05 -10.95
C THR A 140 8.15 14.92 -10.35
N ALA A 141 8.50 16.03 -10.99
CA ALA A 141 9.52 16.97 -10.48
C ALA A 141 9.11 17.58 -9.14
N ILE A 142 7.85 18.01 -9.01
CA ILE A 142 7.30 18.54 -7.75
C ILE A 142 7.35 17.46 -6.66
N PHE A 143 6.92 16.24 -6.96
CA PHE A 143 6.94 15.12 -6.03
C PHE A 143 8.37 14.80 -5.56
N CYS A 144 9.35 14.74 -6.48
CA CYS A 144 10.76 14.57 -6.14
C CYS A 144 11.29 15.70 -5.25
N LEU A 145 10.92 16.96 -5.51
CA LEU A 145 11.31 18.11 -4.68
C LEU A 145 10.74 18.01 -3.27
N PHE A 146 9.48 17.60 -3.12
CA PHE A 146 8.87 17.37 -1.80
C PHE A 146 9.58 16.23 -1.05
N PHE A 147 9.88 15.12 -1.71
CA PHE A 147 10.64 14.01 -1.12
C PHE A 147 12.06 14.42 -0.72
N TYR A 148 12.76 15.15 -1.59
CA TYR A 148 14.09 15.67 -1.30
C TYR A 148 14.09 16.63 -0.10
N ARG A 149 13.09 17.52 -0.01
CA ARG A 149 12.92 18.40 1.15
C ARG A 149 12.58 17.63 2.43
N ALA A 150 11.68 16.66 2.36
CA ALA A 150 11.31 15.82 3.50
C ALA A 150 12.52 15.00 3.99
N TYR A 151 13.33 14.47 3.07
CA TYR A 151 14.57 13.76 3.38
C TYR A 151 15.58 14.68 4.10
N ASN A 152 15.80 15.89 3.58
CA ASN A 152 16.73 16.84 4.18
C ASN A 152 16.27 17.41 5.53
N GLN A 153 14.95 17.55 5.76
CA GLN A 153 14.42 18.04 7.04
C GLN A 153 14.45 16.97 8.14
N ASN A 154 14.29 15.68 7.79
CA ASN A 154 14.26 14.58 8.76
C ASN A 154 15.64 14.00 9.10
N GLY A 155 16.72 14.66 8.68
CA GLY A 155 18.13 14.36 8.98
C GLY A 155 18.38 13.11 9.82
N PHE A 156 18.39 11.94 9.19
CA PHE A 156 19.16 10.83 9.71
C PHE A 156 20.62 11.25 9.61
N ARG A 157 21.12 11.85 10.70
CA ARG A 157 22.53 11.91 10.98
C ARG A 157 22.98 10.45 11.12
N VAL A 158 23.59 9.93 10.05
CA VAL A 158 24.44 8.73 10.12
C VAL A 158 25.62 9.05 11.03
#